data_AF-A0A956BU55-F1
#
_entry.id   AF-A0A956BU55-F1
#
_cell.length_a   1.000
_cell.length_b   1.000
_cell.length_c   1.000
_cell.angle_alpha   90.00
_cell.angle_beta   90.00
_cell.angle_gamma   90.00
#
_symmetry.space_group_name_H-M   'P 1'
#
loop_
_entity.id
_entity.type
_entity.pdbx_description
1 polymer ?
#
loop_
_entity_poly.entity_id
_entity_poly.type
_entity_poly.pdbx_seq_one_letter_code
_entity_poly.pdbx_strand_id
1 'polypeptide(L)'
;MTTLTRYDRARRGQTSADADSSFSEAELDDVEQSHPTGMNVQQIVDVFASQGRGITEATFRKYVQLGLLPRSVRVGREGKARGSQGLYPATAVRQIDHIRRLMRQGYTIEEIQKEFLFVRGDIEALTRQMNRVYEAIERALEERVAAGEDHTSSREALTRASRLGTEWVSEIEAIEARLTMRARMARAAV
;
A
#
# COMPACT_ATOMS: atom_id res chain seq x y z
N MET A 1 2.42 -62.47 14.57
CA MET A 1 3.47 -61.45 14.75
C MET A 1 3.23 -60.38 13.68
N THR A 2 2.46 -59.31 13.92
CA THR A 2 2.83 -58.07 14.69
C THR A 2 3.91 -57.32 13.87
N THR A 3 3.79 -56.11 13.30
CA THR A 3 2.98 -54.90 13.59
C THR A 3 3.10 -53.86 12.46
N LEU A 4 2.03 -53.09 12.25
CA LEU A 4 1.95 -51.62 12.04
C LEU A 4 3.05 -50.88 11.25
N THR A 5 2.66 -50.16 10.19
CA THR A 5 3.10 -48.76 10.00
C THR A 5 2.00 -47.96 9.28
N ARG A 6 1.03 -47.49 10.09
CA ARG A 6 0.31 -46.24 9.81
C ARG A 6 1.25 -45.10 10.20
N TYR A 7 1.87 -44.41 9.24
CA TYR A 7 2.53 -43.13 9.52
C TYR A 7 2.65 -42.32 8.24
N ASP A 8 1.52 -41.89 7.64
CA ASP A 8 1.55 -40.84 6.61
C ASP A 8 0.20 -40.14 6.38
N ARG A 9 -0.59 -39.94 7.44
CA ARG A 9 -1.83 -39.15 7.39
C ARG A 9 -1.82 -37.90 8.29
N ALA A 10 -0.79 -37.72 9.13
CA ALA A 10 -0.76 -36.64 10.11
C ALA A 10 -0.19 -35.29 9.62
N ARG A 11 0.45 -35.22 8.44
CA ARG A 11 1.11 -33.97 7.96
C ARG A 11 0.24 -33.03 7.12
N ARG A 12 -1.01 -33.39 6.81
CA ARG A 12 -1.93 -32.55 6.01
C ARG A 12 -2.87 -31.66 6.84
N GLY A 13 -2.84 -31.78 8.16
CA GLY A 13 -3.78 -31.06 9.05
C GLY A 13 -3.22 -29.82 9.76
N GLN A 14 -1.90 -29.58 9.72
CA GLN A 14 -1.25 -28.53 10.52
C GLN A 14 -0.86 -27.28 9.72
N THR A 15 -0.73 -27.38 8.39
CA THR A 15 -0.27 -26.27 7.52
C THR A 15 -1.34 -25.22 7.21
N SER A 16 -2.59 -25.47 7.58
CA SER A 16 -3.73 -24.59 7.25
C SER A 16 -4.10 -23.61 8.37
N ALA A 17 -3.58 -23.78 9.59
CA ALA A 17 -3.92 -22.91 10.72
C ALA A 17 -3.03 -21.64 10.80
N ASP A 18 -1.75 -21.74 10.41
CA ASP A 18 -0.80 -20.62 10.44
C ASP A 18 -0.69 -19.85 9.11
N ALA A 19 -1.15 -20.43 8.01
CA ALA A 19 -1.15 -19.83 6.67
C ALA A 19 -2.13 -18.63 6.52
N ASP A 20 -2.85 -18.28 7.58
CA ASP A 20 -3.96 -17.32 7.57
C ASP A 20 -3.87 -16.22 8.65
N SER A 21 -2.70 -16.10 9.30
CA SER A 21 -2.42 -14.99 10.23
C SER A 21 -2.33 -13.65 9.48
N SER A 22 -2.69 -12.54 10.11
CA SER A 22 -2.45 -11.21 9.55
C SER A 22 -1.03 -10.74 9.75
N PHE A 23 -0.54 -9.84 8.90
CA PHE A 23 0.73 -9.19 9.16
C PHE A 23 0.64 -8.37 10.44
N SER A 24 1.70 -8.41 11.24
CA SER A 24 1.91 -7.43 12.30
C SER A 24 2.22 -6.05 11.70
N GLU A 25 1.97 -4.99 12.48
CA GLU A 25 2.29 -3.63 12.06
C GLU A 25 3.79 -3.47 11.74
N ALA A 26 4.68 -4.05 12.55
CA ALA A 26 6.11 -4.01 12.32
C ALA A 26 6.52 -4.67 10.99
N GLU A 27 5.93 -5.82 10.63
CA GLU A 27 6.23 -6.47 9.34
C GLU A 27 5.79 -5.61 8.15
N LEU A 28 4.67 -4.89 8.27
CA LEU A 28 4.19 -3.99 7.23
C LEU A 28 5.08 -2.75 7.09
N ASP A 29 5.50 -2.18 8.22
CA ASP A 29 6.41 -1.03 8.27
C ASP A 29 7.77 -1.40 7.64
N ASP A 30 8.30 -2.59 7.94
CA ASP A 30 9.56 -3.09 7.37
C ASP A 30 9.48 -3.23 5.84
N VAL A 31 8.37 -3.76 5.32
CA VAL A 31 8.13 -3.87 3.87
C VAL A 31 8.09 -2.49 3.21
N GLU A 32 7.40 -1.55 3.85
CA GLU A 32 7.25 -0.17 3.37
C GLU A 32 8.58 0.58 3.37
N GLN A 33 9.37 0.44 4.43
CA GLN A 33 10.69 1.05 4.54
C GLN A 33 11.70 0.43 3.57
N SER A 34 11.58 -0.86 3.27
CA SER A 34 12.46 -1.57 2.33
C SER A 34 12.16 -1.24 0.86
N HIS A 35 10.98 -0.70 0.55
CA HIS A 35 10.54 -0.43 -0.83
C HIS A 35 10.03 1.01 -1.01
N PRO A 36 10.86 2.03 -0.73
CA PRO A 36 10.44 3.44 -0.78
C PRO A 36 10.04 3.90 -2.19
N THR A 37 10.60 3.29 -3.23
CA THR A 37 10.28 3.59 -4.65
C THR A 37 9.08 2.81 -5.17
N GLY A 38 8.50 1.93 -4.36
CA GLY A 38 7.45 1.00 -4.75
C GLY A 38 7.97 -0.37 -5.19
N MET A 39 7.02 -1.26 -5.43
CA MET A 39 7.18 -2.68 -5.70
C MET A 39 6.53 -3.04 -7.03
N ASN A 40 7.10 -4.01 -7.73
CA ASN A 40 6.41 -4.64 -8.84
C ASN A 40 5.44 -5.74 -8.35
N VAL A 41 4.56 -6.20 -9.24
CA VAL A 41 3.50 -7.16 -8.86
C VAL A 41 4.08 -8.48 -8.32
N GLN A 42 5.19 -8.95 -8.88
CA GLN A 42 5.84 -10.20 -8.43
C GLN A 42 6.39 -10.02 -7.02
N GLN A 43 7.07 -8.91 -6.74
CA GLN A 43 7.58 -8.61 -5.39
C GLN A 43 6.45 -8.58 -4.36
N ILE A 44 5.30 -8.00 -4.70
CA ILE A 44 4.12 -7.98 -3.81
C ILE A 44 3.63 -9.41 -3.56
N VAL A 45 3.45 -10.20 -4.62
CA VAL A 45 3.03 -11.60 -4.51
C VAL A 45 4.02 -12.42 -3.66
N ASP A 46 5.32 -12.18 -3.82
CA ASP A 46 6.38 -12.89 -3.11
C ASP A 46 6.39 -12.58 -1.61
N VAL A 47 6.10 -11.33 -1.21
CA VAL A 47 5.92 -10.98 0.22
C VAL A 47 4.85 -11.87 0.86
N PHE A 48 3.72 -12.05 0.18
CA PHE A 48 2.65 -12.93 0.64
C PHE A 48 3.03 -14.42 0.59
N ALA A 49 3.73 -14.86 -0.46
CA ALA A 49 4.14 -16.25 -0.61
C ALA A 49 5.17 -16.68 0.44
N SER A 50 6.15 -15.84 0.75
CA SER A 50 7.20 -16.09 1.75
C SER A 50 6.63 -16.34 3.16
N GLN A 51 5.44 -15.82 3.41
CA GLN A 51 4.73 -15.91 4.68
C GLN A 51 3.67 -17.02 4.71
N GLY A 52 3.64 -17.90 3.69
CA GLY A 52 2.64 -18.96 3.54
C GLY A 52 1.25 -18.47 3.13
N ARG A 53 1.10 -17.18 2.83
CA ARG A 53 -0.17 -16.46 2.61
C ARG A 53 -0.39 -16.15 1.13
N GLY A 54 -0.30 -17.13 0.24
CA GLY A 54 -0.26 -16.89 -1.21
C GLY A 54 -1.39 -16.00 -1.77
N ILE A 55 -1.04 -14.98 -2.55
CA ILE A 55 -1.95 -14.24 -3.44
C ILE A 55 -1.49 -14.43 -4.88
N THR A 56 -2.43 -14.53 -5.83
CA THR A 56 -2.06 -14.61 -7.24
C THR A 56 -2.00 -13.22 -7.87
N GLU A 57 -1.20 -13.05 -8.93
CA GLU A 57 -1.24 -11.82 -9.73
C GLU A 57 -2.63 -11.52 -10.29
N ALA A 58 -3.42 -12.56 -10.59
CA ALA A 58 -4.79 -12.41 -11.07
C ALA A 58 -5.69 -11.80 -10.00
N THR A 59 -5.59 -12.25 -8.75
CA THR A 59 -6.31 -11.68 -7.61
C THR A 59 -5.89 -10.23 -7.37
N PHE A 60 -4.58 -9.95 -7.39
CA PHE A 60 -4.06 -8.59 -7.27
C PHE A 60 -4.63 -7.68 -8.36
N ARG A 61 -4.60 -8.12 -9.62
CA ARG A 61 -5.15 -7.38 -10.76
C ARG A 61 -6.64 -7.12 -10.60
N LYS A 62 -7.40 -8.10 -10.10
CA LYS A 62 -8.82 -7.95 -9.79
C LYS A 62 -9.04 -6.84 -8.76
N TYR A 63 -8.27 -6.81 -7.66
CA TYR A 63 -8.39 -5.75 -6.66
C TYR A 63 -8.04 -4.36 -7.22
N VAL A 64 -7.03 -4.27 -8.09
CA VAL A 64 -6.70 -3.02 -8.80
C VAL A 64 -7.82 -2.59 -9.76
N GLN A 65 -8.48 -3.54 -10.44
CA GLN A 65 -9.61 -3.24 -11.34
C GLN A 65 -10.85 -2.76 -10.58
N LEU A 66 -11.05 -3.28 -9.37
CA LEU A 66 -12.15 -2.88 -8.49
C LEU A 66 -11.86 -1.58 -7.71
N GLY A 67 -10.68 -0.98 -7.88
CA GLY A 67 -10.28 0.23 -7.16
C GLY A 67 -10.00 0.00 -5.67
N LEU A 68 -9.78 -1.24 -5.26
CA LEU A 68 -9.41 -1.61 -3.89
C LEU A 68 -7.91 -1.43 -3.62
N LEU A 69 -7.11 -1.29 -4.67
CA LEU A 69 -5.67 -1.08 -4.61
C LEU A 69 -5.25 0.05 -5.56
N PRO A 70 -4.15 0.76 -5.24
CA PRO A 70 -3.61 1.84 -6.06
C PRO A 70 -3.21 1.36 -7.46
N ARG A 71 -3.24 2.28 -8.41
CA ARG A 71 -2.77 2.05 -9.78
C ARG A 71 -1.24 2.09 -9.84
N SER A 72 -0.66 1.30 -10.73
CA SER A 72 0.79 1.33 -10.95
C SER A 72 1.23 2.63 -11.60
N VAL A 73 2.37 3.17 -11.18
CA VAL A 73 3.11 4.21 -11.90
C VAL A 73 4.09 3.53 -12.84
N ARG A 74 4.14 3.97 -14.11
CA ARG A 74 5.12 3.46 -15.08
C ARG A 74 6.42 4.23 -14.93
N VAL A 75 7.50 3.52 -14.63
CA VAL A 75 8.85 4.08 -14.61
C VAL A 75 9.65 3.49 -15.77
N GLY A 76 10.48 4.32 -16.41
CA GLY A 76 11.47 3.83 -17.37
C GLY A 76 12.44 2.89 -16.65
N ARG A 77 12.76 1.74 -17.25
CA ARG A 77 13.86 0.93 -16.76
C ARG A 77 15.16 1.56 -17.24
N GLU A 78 16.14 1.65 -16.35
CA GLU A 78 17.46 2.15 -16.69
C GLU A 78 18.09 1.27 -17.79
N GLY A 79 18.55 1.90 -18.88
CA GLY A 79 19.13 1.26 -20.06
C GLY A 79 18.32 1.40 -21.36
N LYS A 80 19.03 1.59 -22.50
CA LYS A 80 18.50 1.94 -23.84
C LYS A 80 17.44 0.98 -24.45
N ALA A 81 17.15 -0.16 -23.84
CA ALA A 81 16.30 -1.21 -24.42
C ALA A 81 15.40 -1.95 -23.42
N ARG A 82 15.15 -1.39 -22.22
CA ARG A 82 14.24 -2.02 -21.26
C ARG A 82 12.95 -1.20 -21.17
N GLY A 83 11.85 -1.80 -21.60
CA GLY A 83 10.52 -1.17 -21.54
C GLY A 83 10.14 -0.68 -20.14
N SER A 84 9.14 0.18 -20.07
CA SER A 84 8.64 0.72 -18.80
C SER A 84 8.01 -0.36 -17.92
N GLN A 85 8.33 -0.34 -16.63
CA GLN A 85 7.79 -1.25 -15.62
C GLN A 85 6.74 -0.54 -14.76
N GLY A 86 5.65 -1.24 -14.40
CA GLY A 86 4.68 -0.75 -13.44
C GLY A 86 5.17 -0.98 -12.01
N LEU A 87 5.23 0.08 -11.21
CA LEU A 87 5.49 0.04 -9.77
C LEU A 87 4.25 0.47 -9.01
N TYR A 88 3.92 -0.28 -7.98
CA TYR A 88 2.87 0.00 -7.01
C TYR A 88 3.52 0.48 -5.71
N PRO A 89 2.85 1.29 -4.88
CA PRO A 89 3.39 1.59 -3.56
C PRO A 89 3.47 0.33 -2.69
N ALA A 90 4.42 0.30 -1.77
CA ALA A 90 4.62 -0.82 -0.85
C ALA A 90 3.41 -1.03 0.07
N THR A 91 2.67 0.03 0.38
CA THR A 91 1.41 0.01 1.13
C THR A 91 0.32 -0.83 0.48
N ALA A 92 0.45 -1.21 -0.80
CA ALA A 92 -0.42 -2.19 -1.42
C ALA A 92 -0.43 -3.52 -0.63
N VAL A 93 0.68 -3.90 0.01
CA VAL A 93 0.75 -5.08 0.88
C VAL A 93 -0.18 -4.93 2.09
N ARG A 94 -0.09 -3.80 2.80
CA ARG A 94 -0.96 -3.46 3.93
C ARG A 94 -2.44 -3.44 3.54
N GLN A 95 -2.76 -2.88 2.38
CA GLN A 95 -4.13 -2.85 1.88
C GLN A 95 -4.66 -4.25 1.55
N ILE A 96 -3.85 -5.11 0.94
CA ILE A 96 -4.24 -6.51 0.68
C ILE A 96 -4.48 -7.26 1.99
N ASP A 97 -3.59 -7.11 2.98
CA ASP A 97 -3.79 -7.72 4.30
C ASP A 97 -5.09 -7.20 4.96
N HIS A 98 -5.39 -5.91 4.83
CA HIS A 98 -6.63 -5.35 5.35
C HIS A 98 -7.88 -5.93 4.66
N ILE A 99 -7.89 -5.98 3.32
CA ILE A 99 -8.97 -6.59 2.53
C ILE A 99 -9.20 -8.04 2.97
N ARG A 100 -8.12 -8.83 3.14
CA ARG A 100 -8.21 -10.22 3.59
C ARG A 100 -8.78 -10.35 5.00
N ARG A 101 -8.39 -9.45 5.93
CA ARG A 101 -9.00 -9.39 7.28
C ARG A 101 -10.50 -9.16 7.20
N LEU A 102 -10.94 -8.19 6.39
CA LEU A 102 -12.36 -7.90 6.21
C LEU A 102 -13.10 -9.08 5.59
N MET A 103 -12.52 -9.74 4.58
CA MET A 103 -13.13 -10.95 4.00
C MET A 103 -13.29 -12.08 5.03
N ARG A 104 -12.31 -12.28 5.92
CA ARG A 104 -12.41 -13.26 7.02
C ARG A 104 -13.47 -12.89 8.06
N GLN A 105 -13.74 -11.60 8.24
CA GLN A 105 -14.83 -11.09 9.07
C GLN A 105 -16.20 -11.21 8.38
N GLY A 106 -16.26 -11.78 7.16
CA GLY A 106 -17.50 -12.04 6.43
C GLY A 106 -17.95 -10.91 5.52
N TYR A 107 -17.11 -9.88 5.29
CA TYR A 107 -17.42 -8.83 4.32
C TYR A 107 -17.24 -9.35 2.88
N THR A 108 -18.22 -9.06 2.02
CA THR A 108 -18.06 -9.30 0.58
C THR A 108 -17.14 -8.25 -0.04
N ILE A 109 -16.57 -8.54 -1.22
CA ILE A 109 -15.71 -7.59 -1.92
C ILE A 109 -16.47 -6.30 -2.25
N GLU A 110 -17.75 -6.40 -2.58
CA GLU A 110 -18.64 -5.30 -2.92
C GLU A 110 -18.94 -4.43 -1.69
N GLU A 111 -19.16 -5.06 -0.52
CA GLU A 111 -19.29 -4.36 0.76
C GLU A 111 -18.00 -3.66 1.13
N ILE A 112 -16.85 -4.33 0.97
CA ILE A 112 -15.53 -3.76 1.21
C ILE A 112 -15.33 -2.49 0.35
N GLN A 113 -15.67 -2.56 -0.94
CA GLN A 113 -15.57 -1.42 -1.85
C GLN A 113 -16.46 -0.23 -1.45
N LYS A 114 -17.67 -0.51 -0.96
CA LYS A 114 -18.67 0.51 -0.63
C LYS A 114 -18.45 1.14 0.76
N GLU A 115 -18.06 0.34 1.75
CA GLU A 115 -18.04 0.73 3.16
C GLU A 115 -16.69 1.27 3.65
N PHE A 116 -15.59 0.88 3.02
CA PHE A 116 -14.24 1.15 3.53
C PHE A 116 -13.44 2.13 2.68
N LEU A 117 -14.12 2.94 1.83
CA LEU A 117 -13.57 4.02 1.00
C LEU A 117 -12.04 3.94 0.86
N PHE A 118 -11.57 3.08 -0.05
CA PHE A 118 -10.13 2.81 -0.26
C PHE A 118 -9.38 3.99 -0.91
N VAL A 119 -9.70 5.22 -0.53
CA VAL A 119 -8.97 6.43 -0.92
C VAL A 119 -7.59 6.50 -0.28
N ARG A 120 -7.25 5.64 0.70
CA ARG A 120 -5.91 5.63 1.34
C ARG A 120 -4.78 5.49 0.33
N GLY A 121 -4.92 4.61 -0.67
CA GLY A 121 -3.94 4.46 -1.73
C GLY A 121 -3.82 5.71 -2.61
N ASP A 122 -4.94 6.38 -2.87
CA ASP A 122 -4.98 7.60 -3.68
C ASP A 122 -4.43 8.81 -2.91
N ILE A 123 -4.73 8.94 -1.62
CA ILE A 123 -4.18 9.95 -0.70
C ILE A 123 -2.66 9.81 -0.64
N GLU A 124 -2.16 8.59 -0.50
CA GLU A 124 -0.72 8.32 -0.44
C GLU A 124 -0.03 8.57 -1.79
N ALA A 125 -0.68 8.19 -2.90
CA ALA A 125 -0.19 8.49 -4.24
C ALA A 125 -0.12 10.00 -4.50
N LEU A 126 -1.15 10.74 -4.07
CA LEU A 126 -1.18 12.19 -4.14
C LEU A 126 -0.10 12.82 -3.26
N THR A 127 0.09 12.32 -2.04
CA THR A 127 1.15 12.78 -1.11
C THR A 127 2.53 12.62 -1.75
N ARG A 128 2.84 11.44 -2.32
CA ARG A 128 4.10 11.24 -3.06
C ARG A 128 4.25 12.19 -4.22
N GLN A 129 3.17 12.45 -4.96
CA GLN A 129 3.22 13.34 -6.11
C GLN A 129 3.44 14.79 -5.68
N MET A 130 2.82 15.24 -4.59
CA MET A 130 3.05 16.55 -3.99
C MET A 130 4.50 16.70 -3.54
N ASN A 131 5.06 15.70 -2.86
CA ASN A 131 6.47 15.72 -2.44
C ASN A 131 7.43 15.84 -3.63
N ARG A 132 7.19 15.09 -4.71
CA ARG A 132 7.99 15.22 -5.95
C ARG A 132 7.93 16.62 -6.54
N VAL A 133 6.76 17.28 -6.51
CA VAL A 133 6.61 18.66 -6.98
C VAL A 133 7.39 19.62 -6.08
N TYR A 134 7.30 19.46 -4.76
CA TYR A 134 8.05 20.29 -3.81
C TYR A 134 9.56 20.15 -4.00
N GLU A 135 10.07 18.93 -4.11
CA GLU A 135 11.49 18.64 -4.36
C GLU A 135 11.98 19.25 -5.69
N ALA A 136 11.17 19.18 -6.75
CA ALA A 136 11.52 19.76 -8.05
C ALA A 136 11.62 21.29 -7.99
N ILE A 137 10.69 21.94 -7.28
CA ILE A 137 10.72 23.40 -7.08
C ILE A 137 11.91 23.77 -6.19
N GLU A 138 12.17 23.03 -5.11
CA GLU A 138 13.29 23.28 -4.22
C GLU A 138 14.63 23.24 -4.97
N ARG A 139 14.87 22.21 -5.78
CA ARG A 139 16.08 22.13 -6.64
C ARG A 139 16.21 23.32 -7.59
N ALA A 140 15.11 23.72 -8.23
CA ALA A 140 15.13 24.89 -9.12
C ALA A 140 15.45 26.19 -8.37
N LEU A 141 14.98 26.34 -7.12
CA LEU A 141 15.31 27.48 -6.27
C LEU A 141 16.78 27.44 -5.82
N GLU A 142 17.33 26.27 -5.50
CA GLU A 142 18.74 26.11 -5.14
C GLU A 142 19.69 26.52 -6.28
N GLU A 143 19.39 26.11 -7.52
CA GLU A 143 20.15 26.52 -8.70
C GLU A 143 20.16 28.05 -8.90
N ARG A 144 19.01 28.70 -8.66
CA ARG A 144 18.85 30.16 -8.76
C ARG A 144 19.61 30.90 -7.66
N VAL A 145 19.56 30.40 -6.43
CA VAL A 145 20.31 30.95 -5.30
C VAL A 145 21.81 30.83 -5.56
N ALA A 146 22.28 29.70 -6.11
CA ALA A 146 23.67 29.53 -6.52
C ALA A 146 24.10 30.52 -7.61
N ALA A 147 23.18 30.96 -8.46
CA ALA A 147 23.40 32.02 -9.45
C ALA A 147 23.36 33.45 -8.87
N GLY A 148 23.16 33.60 -7.56
CA GLY A 148 23.14 34.89 -6.85
C GLY A 148 21.79 35.61 -6.84
N GLU A 149 20.70 34.94 -7.24
CA GLU A 149 19.35 35.50 -7.19
C GLU A 149 18.75 35.38 -5.76
N ASP A 150 18.10 36.43 -5.26
CA ASP A 150 17.35 36.37 -3.99
C ASP A 150 15.97 35.74 -4.20
N HIS A 151 15.76 34.58 -3.58
CA HIS A 151 14.52 33.81 -3.62
C HIS A 151 13.96 33.50 -2.23
N THR A 152 14.31 34.31 -1.23
CA THR A 152 13.89 34.08 0.17
C THR A 152 12.37 33.98 0.29
N SER A 153 11.63 34.87 -0.35
CA SER A 153 10.15 34.87 -0.37
C SER A 153 9.57 33.62 -1.03
N SER A 154 10.18 33.14 -2.11
CA SER A 154 9.80 31.91 -2.81
C SER A 154 10.03 30.66 -1.95
N ARG A 155 11.15 30.60 -1.22
CA ARG A 155 11.44 29.49 -0.27
C ARG A 155 10.45 29.46 0.88
N GLU A 156 10.12 30.62 1.44
CA GLU A 156 9.09 30.72 2.48
C GLU A 156 7.71 30.30 1.96
N ALA A 157 7.34 30.71 0.73
CA ALA A 157 6.10 30.29 0.11
C ALA A 157 6.03 28.77 -0.12
N LEU A 158 7.12 28.15 -0.58
CA LEU A 158 7.22 26.69 -0.75
C LEU A 158 7.06 25.97 0.60
N THR A 159 7.72 26.47 1.65
CA THR A 159 7.60 25.93 3.01
C THR A 159 6.16 26.00 3.52
N ARG A 160 5.49 27.14 3.32
CA ARG A 160 4.07 27.29 3.66
C ARG A 160 3.18 26.32 2.87
N ALA A 161 3.44 26.16 1.56
CA ALA A 161 2.68 25.25 0.70
C ALA A 161 2.84 23.78 1.12
N SER A 162 4.06 23.34 1.46
CA SER A 162 4.33 21.99 1.96
C SER A 162 3.62 21.71 3.29
N ARG A 163 3.62 22.68 4.21
CA ARG A 163 2.89 22.57 5.48
C ARG A 163 1.38 22.44 5.27
N LEU A 164 0.78 23.30 4.45
CA LEU A 164 -0.64 23.22 4.10
C LEU A 164 -1.00 21.90 3.43
N GLY A 165 -0.12 21.38 2.57
CA GLY A 165 -0.31 20.07 1.95
C GLY A 165 -0.34 18.94 2.97
N THR A 166 0.56 18.97 3.97
CA THR A 166 0.61 17.98 5.05
C THR A 166 -0.63 18.04 5.94
N GLU A 167 -1.06 19.25 6.31
CA GLU A 167 -2.29 19.47 7.08
C GLU A 167 -3.52 18.92 6.33
N TRP A 168 -3.64 19.23 5.04
CA TRP A 168 -4.74 18.74 4.21
C TRP A 168 -4.77 17.22 4.07
N VAL A 169 -3.61 16.58 3.86
CA VAL A 169 -3.51 15.11 3.82
C VAL A 169 -4.01 14.51 5.14
N SER A 170 -3.56 15.05 6.28
CA SER A 170 -4.00 14.59 7.60
C SER A 170 -5.51 14.75 7.82
N GLU A 171 -6.10 15.86 7.37
CA GLU A 171 -7.55 16.06 7.45
C GLU A 171 -8.34 15.02 6.64
N ILE A 172 -7.88 14.72 5.42
CA ILE A 172 -8.53 13.74 4.55
C ILE A 172 -8.39 12.32 5.14
N GLU A 173 -7.22 11.95 5.65
CA GLU A 173 -7.01 10.68 6.36
C GLU A 173 -7.91 10.56 7.60
N ALA A 174 -8.11 11.64 8.36
CA ALA A 174 -9.02 11.64 9.50
C ALA A 174 -10.49 11.48 9.08
N ILE A 175 -10.90 12.02 7.92
CA ILE A 175 -12.23 11.80 7.35
C ILE A 175 -12.40 10.33 6.98
N GLU A 176 -11.43 9.75 6.26
CA GLU A 176 -11.43 8.33 5.88
C GLU A 176 -11.57 7.43 7.11
N ALA A 177 -10.70 7.61 8.11
CA ALA A 177 -10.72 6.81 9.33
C ALA A 177 -12.07 6.86 10.06
N ARG A 178 -12.71 8.04 10.12
CA ARG A 178 -14.04 8.20 10.74
C ARG A 178 -15.14 7.47 9.95
N LEU A 179 -15.12 7.53 8.62
CA LEU A 179 -16.10 6.83 7.78
C LEU A 179 -15.96 5.32 7.92
N THR A 180 -14.72 4.82 7.89
CA THR A 180 -14.38 3.41 8.13
C THR A 180 -14.84 2.94 9.52
N MET A 181 -14.60 3.73 10.58
CA MET A 181 -15.05 3.40 11.94
C MET A 181 -16.57 3.36 12.08
N ARG A 182 -17.29 4.30 11.45
CA ARG A 182 -18.76 4.31 11.44
C ARG A 182 -19.33 3.08 10.75
N ALA A 183 -18.77 2.69 9.61
CA ALA A 183 -19.18 1.47 8.89
C ALA A 183 -19.00 0.21 9.75
N ARG A 184 -17.86 0.09 10.45
CA ARG A 184 -17.61 -1.03 11.39
C ARG A 184 -18.62 -1.06 12.54
N MET A 185 -18.90 0.09 13.16
CA MET A 185 -19.86 0.18 14.27
C MET A 185 -21.29 -0.17 13.86
N ALA A 186 -21.72 0.27 12.67
CA ALA A 186 -23.05 -0.03 12.17
C ALA A 186 -23.28 -1.54 11.99
N ARG A 187 -22.25 -2.29 11.58
CA ARG A 187 -22.34 -3.74 11.38
C ARG A 187 -22.21 -4.55 12.66
N ALA A 188 -21.43 -4.10 13.64
CA ALA A 188 -21.35 -4.76 14.94
C ALA A 188 -22.63 -4.63 15.78
N ALA A 189 -23.52 -3.70 15.41
CA ALA A 189 -24.81 -3.48 16.06
C ALA A 189 -25.96 -4.32 15.46
N VAL A 190 -25.69 -5.11 14.42
CA VAL A 190 -26.64 -6.00 13.71
C VAL A 190 -26.31 -7.45 14.02
#